data_AF-A0A060D0D1-F1
#
_entry.id   AF-A0A060D0D1-F1
#
_cell.length_a   1.000
_cell.length_b   1.000
_cell.length_c   1.000
_cell.angle_alpha   90.00
_cell.angle_beta   90.00
_cell.angle_gamma   90.00
#
_symmetry.space_group_name_H-M   'P 1'
#
loop_
_entity.id
_entity.type
_entity.pdbx_description
1 polymer ?
#
loop_
_entity_poly.entity_id
_entity_poly.type
_entity_poly.pdbx_seq_one_letter_code
_entity_poly.pdbx_strand_id
1 'polypeptide(L)'
;MYRNQQGSKLTLYVSNDVADVGSAAGSGGAAKPDAKPGAKNADTAFRFAQEGAVNVFYWVDGPFGYALSSDADRSVLARVSAEVYQQLGAPR
;
A
#
# COMPACT_ATOMS: atom_id res chain seq x y z
N MET A 1 -1.04 -11.62 9.78
CA MET A 1 -0.27 -10.86 10.78
C MET A 1 0.97 -11.66 11.12
N TYR A 2 2.14 -11.01 11.15
CA TYR A 2 3.44 -11.59 11.51
C TYR A 2 4.12 -10.73 12.59
N ARG A 3 4.99 -11.33 13.41
CA ARG A 3 5.80 -10.63 14.40
C ARG A 3 7.23 -11.15 14.32
N ASN A 4 8.21 -10.25 14.28
CA ASN A 4 9.62 -10.65 14.23
C ASN A 4 10.19 -10.90 15.64
N GLN A 5 11.45 -11.35 15.71
CA GLN A 5 12.18 -11.62 16.96
C GLN A 5 12.41 -10.37 17.82
N GLN A 6 12.40 -9.17 17.21
CA GLN A 6 12.56 -7.89 17.91
C GLN A 6 11.24 -7.37 18.48
N GLY A 7 10.13 -8.07 18.24
CA GLY A 7 8.81 -7.71 18.72
C GLY A 7 8.02 -6.78 17.80
N SER A 8 8.58 -6.34 16.67
CA SER A 8 7.86 -5.54 15.67
C SER A 8 6.79 -6.37 14.98
N LYS A 9 5.63 -5.76 14.74
CA LYS A 9 4.45 -6.39 14.15
C LYS A 9 4.31 -5.93 12.70
N LEU A 10 4.03 -6.88 11.81
CA LEU A 10 3.68 -6.65 10.41
C LEU A 10 2.26 -7.13 10.16
N THR A 11 1.39 -6.27 9.64
CA THR A 11 0.00 -6.63 9.32
C THR A 11 -0.32 -6.25 7.89
N LEU A 12 -0.69 -7.25 7.08
CA LEU A 12 -1.23 -7.08 5.74
C LEU A 12 -2.76 -7.11 5.81
N TYR A 13 -3.39 -6.09 5.25
CA TYR A 13 -4.83 -5.99 5.02
C TYR A 13 -5.09 -6.10 3.52
N VAL A 14 -6.16 -6.78 3.16
CA VAL A 14 -6.59 -6.98 1.76
C VAL A 14 -8.07 -6.67 1.68
N SER A 15 -8.45 -5.82 0.73
CA SER A 15 -9.83 -5.39 0.50
C SER A 15 -10.19 -5.51 -0.97
N ASN A 16 -11.41 -5.96 -1.29
CA ASN A 16 -11.97 -5.86 -2.64
C ASN A 16 -12.53 -4.46 -2.97
N ASP A 17 -12.70 -3.62 -1.94
CA ASP A 17 -13.09 -2.23 -2.13
C ASP A 17 -11.85 -1.34 -2.26
N VAL A 18 -11.50 -1.06 -3.50
CA VAL A 18 -10.30 -0.30 -3.87
C VAL A 18 -10.48 1.20 -3.60
N ALA A 19 -11.74 1.68 -3.57
CA ALA A 19 -12.05 3.09 -3.36
C ALA A 19 -11.71 3.53 -1.92
N ASP A 20 -11.96 2.66 -0.94
CA ASP A 20 -11.59 2.86 0.46
C ASP A 20 -10.07 2.95 0.66
N VAL A 21 -9.30 2.01 0.09
CA VAL A 21 -7.83 1.98 0.17
C VAL A 21 -7.19 3.20 -0.51
N GLY A 22 -7.74 3.63 -1.66
CA GLY A 22 -7.31 4.84 -2.35
C GLY A 22 -7.52 6.13 -1.54
N SER A 23 -8.52 6.14 -0.65
CA SER A 23 -8.86 7.28 0.23
C SER A 23 -8.06 7.26 1.53
N ALA A 24 -7.88 6.09 2.15
CA ALA A 24 -7.10 5.89 3.38
C ALA A 24 -5.62 6.25 3.22
N ALA A 25 -5.08 6.10 2.01
CA ALA A 25 -3.70 6.47 1.70
C ALA A 25 -3.43 7.98 1.71
N GLY A 26 -4.45 8.81 1.97
CA GLY A 26 -4.37 10.27 1.94
C GLY A 26 -4.20 10.80 0.52
N SER A 27 -4.71 12.00 0.28
CA SER A 27 -4.52 12.75 -0.97
C SER A 27 -3.07 13.26 -1.10
N GLY A 28 -2.10 12.35 -1.13
CA GLY A 28 -0.67 12.63 -1.29
C GLY A 28 -0.26 12.90 -2.74
N GLY A 29 -1.10 13.60 -3.49
CA GLY A 29 -0.81 14.03 -4.85
C GLY A 29 -1.69 15.22 -5.17
N ALA A 30 -1.11 16.40 -5.29
CA ALA A 30 -1.72 17.48 -6.05
C ALA A 30 -2.11 16.87 -7.41
N ALA A 31 -3.40 16.71 -7.66
CA ALA A 31 -3.88 16.35 -8.97
C ALA A 31 -3.36 17.44 -9.91
N LYS A 32 -2.43 17.08 -10.79
CA LYS A 32 -2.03 17.95 -11.89
C LYS A 32 -3.32 18.26 -12.66
N PRO A 33 -3.75 19.53 -12.79
CA PRO A 33 -5.11 19.88 -13.22
C PRO A 33 -5.46 19.49 -14.66
N ASP A 34 -4.56 18.83 -15.38
CA ASP A 34 -4.68 18.49 -16.80
C ASP A 34 -4.84 16.97 -17.08
N ALA A 35 -4.92 16.13 -16.05
CA ALA A 35 -5.10 14.69 -16.23
C ALA A 35 -6.58 14.34 -16.49
N LYS A 36 -6.91 14.01 -17.74
CA LYS A 36 -8.24 13.55 -18.18
C LYS A 36 -8.77 12.43 -17.26
N PRO A 37 -10.00 12.53 -16.71
CA PRO A 37 -10.59 11.48 -15.89
C PRO A 37 -11.03 10.34 -16.80
N GLY A 38 -10.13 9.39 -17.09
CA GLY A 38 -10.44 8.33 -18.03
C GLY A 38 -9.36 7.28 -18.30
N ALA A 39 -8.30 7.20 -17.50
CA ALA A 39 -7.38 6.07 -17.61
C ALA A 39 -7.96 4.87 -16.85
N LYS A 40 -8.75 4.06 -17.54
CA LYS A 40 -9.18 2.71 -17.13
C LYS A 40 -8.01 1.73 -17.22
N ASN A 41 -6.95 2.00 -16.48
CA ASN A 41 -5.95 1.04 -16.06
C ASN A 41 -5.77 1.36 -14.58
N ALA A 42 -6.17 0.45 -13.68
CA ALA A 42 -5.85 0.59 -12.27
C ALA A 42 -4.33 0.36 -12.12
N ASP A 43 -3.56 1.38 -12.51
CA ASP A 43 -2.10 1.38 -12.43
C ASP A 43 -1.72 1.25 -10.95
N THR A 44 -0.82 0.30 -10.64
CA THR A 44 -0.41 0.03 -9.27
C THR A 44 0.31 1.24 -8.68
N ALA A 45 -0.44 2.04 -7.92
CA ALA A 45 0.10 3.23 -7.26
C ALA A 45 0.49 2.91 -5.81
N PHE A 46 1.79 2.87 -5.54
CA PHE A 46 2.30 2.77 -4.17
C PHE A 46 2.16 4.12 -3.45
N ARG A 47 1.56 4.08 -2.26
CA ARG A 47 1.39 5.23 -1.39
C ARG A 47 1.89 4.92 0.00
N PHE A 48 2.43 5.93 0.67
CA PHE A 48 2.96 5.83 2.02
C PHE A 48 2.21 6.80 2.94
N ALA A 49 1.81 6.31 4.10
CA ALA A 49 1.31 7.13 5.19
C ALA A 49 2.00 6.73 6.50
N GLN A 50 2.07 7.68 7.42
CA GLN A 50 2.52 7.44 8.78
C GLN A 50 1.42 7.86 9.74
N GLU A 51 1.01 6.94 10.60
CA GLU A 51 -0.01 7.14 11.63
C GLU A 51 0.64 6.97 13.00
N GLY A 52 1.07 8.09 13.58
CA GLY A 52 1.84 8.11 14.82
C GLY A 52 3.17 7.34 14.68
N ALA A 53 3.29 6.26 15.45
CA ALA A 53 4.47 5.38 15.44
C ALA A 53 4.39 4.25 14.40
N VAL A 54 3.26 4.10 13.69
CA VAL A 54 3.05 3.03 12.72
C VAL A 54 3.16 3.61 11.31
N ASN A 55 3.94 2.94 10.49
CA ASN A 55 4.09 3.21 9.07
C ASN A 55 3.15 2.30 8.29
N VAL A 56 2.51 2.83 7.25
CA VAL A 56 1.59 2.08 6.39
C VAL A 56 1.88 2.34 4.92
N PHE A 57 2.00 1.27 4.14
CA PHE A 57 2.10 1.33 2.68
C PHE A 57 0.83 0.77 2.05
N TYR A 58 0.26 1.53 1.12
CA TYR A 58 -0.94 1.16 0.38
C TYR A 58 -0.60 0.96 -1.09
N TRP A 59 -1.25 -0.02 -1.72
CA TRP A 59 -1.25 -0.14 -3.17
C TRP A 59 -2.52 -0.81 -3.66
N VAL A 60 -2.82 -0.60 -4.93
CA VAL A 60 -3.95 -1.20 -5.63
C VAL A 60 -3.39 -2.09 -6.73
N ASP A 61 -3.89 -3.30 -6.84
CA ASP A 61 -3.57 -4.18 -7.96
C ASP A 61 -4.86 -4.85 -8.45
N GLY A 62 -5.29 -4.46 -9.65
CA GLY A 62 -6.56 -4.88 -10.25
C GLY A 62 -7.75 -4.60 -9.33
N PRO A 63 -8.52 -5.64 -8.92
CA PRO A 63 -9.71 -5.47 -8.07
C PRO A 63 -9.39 -5.47 -6.57
N PHE A 64 -8.11 -5.53 -6.16
CA PHE A 64 -7.73 -5.61 -4.76
C PHE A 64 -6.94 -4.38 -4.32
N GLY A 65 -7.27 -3.87 -3.14
CA GLY A 65 -6.49 -2.89 -2.41
C GLY A 65 -5.76 -3.56 -1.25
N TYR A 66 -4.52 -3.14 -1.03
CA TYR A 66 -3.64 -3.68 -0.01
C TYR A 66 -3.15 -2.58 0.91
N ALA A 67 -3.05 -2.88 2.20
CA ALA A 67 -2.39 -2.03 3.17
C ALA A 67 -1.43 -2.87 4.01
N LEU A 68 -0.17 -2.47 4.08
CA LEU A 68 0.85 -3.11 4.90
C LEU A 68 1.31 -2.16 5.98
N SER A 69 1.02 -2.51 7.24
CA SER A 69 1.37 -1.69 8.40
C SER A 69 2.42 -2.33 9.29
N SER A 70 3.32 -1.51 9.84
CA SER A 70 4.30 -1.92 10.85
C SER A 70 4.88 -0.74 11.63
N ASP A 71 5.36 -1.00 12.85
CA ASP A 71 6.20 -0.07 13.64
C ASP A 71 7.64 0.07 13.09
N ALA A 72 8.01 -0.71 12.07
CA ALA A 72 9.32 -0.63 11.43
C ALA A 72 9.52 0.66 10.62
N ASP A 73 10.77 1.08 10.43
CA ASP A 73 11.14 2.24 9.62
C ASP A 73 10.58 2.20 8.20
N ARG A 74 10.27 3.38 7.64
CA ARG A 74 9.77 3.55 6.27
C ARG A 74 10.59 2.79 5.23
N SER A 75 11.92 2.85 5.31
CA SER A 75 12.82 2.19 4.36
C SER A 75 12.71 0.67 4.42
N VAL A 76 12.50 0.11 5.62
CA VAL A 76 12.28 -1.32 5.81
C VAL A 76 10.91 -1.70 5.27
N LEU A 77 9.87 -0.96 5.66
CA LEU A 77 8.50 -1.23 5.21
C LEU A 77 8.36 -1.13 3.69
N ALA A 78 9.03 -0.15 3.05
CA ALA A 78 9.05 -0.01 1.60
C ALA A 78 9.62 -1.24 0.89
N ARG A 79 10.73 -1.79 1.41
CA ARG A 79 11.33 -3.04 0.86
C ARG A 79 10.37 -4.20 1.03
N VAL A 80 9.78 -4.37 2.21
CA VAL A 80 8.83 -5.46 2.47
C VAL A 80 7.60 -5.34 1.59
N SER A 81 7.04 -4.13 1.40
CA SER A 81 5.92 -3.90 0.49
C SER A 81 6.25 -4.28 -0.96
N ALA A 82 7.46 -3.95 -1.43
CA ALA A 82 7.90 -4.34 -2.76
C ALA A 82 7.99 -5.87 -2.90
N GLU A 83 8.59 -6.57 -1.93
CA GLU A 83 8.68 -8.03 -1.93
C GLU A 83 7.30 -8.70 -1.89
N VAL A 84 6.37 -8.20 -1.06
CA VAL A 84 5.00 -8.70 -1.00
C VAL A 84 4.29 -8.51 -2.34
N TYR A 85 4.40 -7.33 -2.95
CA TYR A 85 3.82 -7.07 -4.26
C TYR A 85 4.37 -8.04 -5.32
N GLN A 86 5.68 -8.26 -5.37
CA GLN A 86 6.30 -9.21 -6.31
C GLN A 86 5.78 -10.64 -6.10
N GLN A 87 5.59 -11.08 -4.86
CA GLN A 87 5.05 -12.41 -4.56
C GLN A 87 3.57 -12.57 -4.93
N LEU A 88 2.79 -11.49 -4.84
CA LEU A 88 1.37 -11.49 -5.22
C LEU A 88 1.18 -11.44 -6.75
N GLY A 89 2.03 -10.68 -7.44
CA GLY A 89 2.00 -10.53 -8.90
C GLY A 89 2.71 -11.63 -9.67
N ALA A 90 3.49 -12.49 -8.99
CA ALA A 90 4.10 -13.65 -9.62
C ALA A 90 3.02 -14.63 -10.12
N PRO A 91 2.92 -14.91 -11.43
CA PRO A 91 2.04 -15.97 -11.92
C PRO A 91 2.49 -17.28 -11.26
N ARG A 92 1.55 -17.96 -10.62
CA ARG A 92 1.76 -19.31 -10.11
C ARG A 92 1.96 -20.31 -11.25
#